data_AF-A0A847GET2-F1
#
_entry.id   AF-A0A847GET2-F1
#
_cell.length_a   1.000
_cell.length_b   1.000
_cell.length_c   1.000
_cell.angle_alpha   90.00
_cell.angle_beta   90.00
_cell.angle_gamma   90.00
#
_symmetry.space_group_name_H-M   'P 1'
#
loop_
_entity.id
_entity.type
_entity.pdbx_description
1 polymer ?
#
loop_
_entity_poly.entity_id
_entity_poly.type
_entity_poly.pdbx_seq_one_letter_code
_entity_poly.pdbx_strand_id
1 'polypeptide(L)'
;MRCALAAAILCLLAMFGAQAATMTFDADRMAVVEGKRTFILGLYETPKEEAVYQQAADAGFNLVYAGENMEVLDKLQAHGLHAWINTGGRIDFSADADGQREKLRALVAEYGAHPALLVWEVPDEALWNCWHLASEWRRGAEPRQQREKIAALEDKALAAHLMEDRDNVEKLYAMGCPAEAEALANAIWEALGETQPNPTLNIADAQARSEIMAAGMVEGHKFLRELDPAHPVWMNHAPRNSIPQMAMFNHGADMVGCDIYPVPKSATVGHSDIMNQMVSSVGAYTLRMQEAAPGKPVWMVLQGFGWADIQPGSTPEQKKAHRRPTVAESRFMAYDAVVRGARAVLYWGTMAVEKDSPFWSELLGVVRELADLQPLLSAPDAGPLLVADMAPTWGSVDRGVVALPKQMDGGNWFIVVNEWQDPVAYSLPVGLELNGKRYTDPAAGVSATVEKGVLTLPIPAHGVQILRPE
;
A
#
# COMPACT_ATOMS: atom_id res chain seq x y z
N MET A 1 -51.64 -25.75 -38.09
CA MET A 1 -50.50 -26.61 -38.51
C MET A 1 -49.68 -25.81 -39.52
N ARG A 2 -48.47 -25.37 -39.13
CA ARG A 2 -47.17 -25.83 -39.69
C ARG A 2 -46.94 -25.31 -41.13
N CYS A 3 -45.90 -24.58 -41.51
CA CYS A 3 -44.57 -24.34 -40.95
C CYS A 3 -43.92 -23.13 -41.66
N ALA A 4 -43.05 -22.45 -40.92
CA ALA A 4 -41.76 -21.85 -41.33
C ALA A 4 -41.66 -20.95 -42.58
N LEU A 5 -41.46 -19.65 -42.33
CA LEU A 5 -40.42 -18.88 -43.02
C LEU A 5 -39.88 -17.82 -42.05
N ALA A 6 -38.80 -18.15 -41.34
CA ALA A 6 -38.04 -17.21 -40.53
C ALA A 6 -36.55 -17.45 -40.80
N ALA A 7 -35.98 -16.61 -41.65
CA ALA A 7 -34.54 -16.42 -41.89
C ALA A 7 -34.44 -15.13 -42.74
N ALA A 8 -33.66 -14.10 -42.44
CA ALA A 8 -32.53 -13.98 -41.54
C ALA A 8 -32.47 -12.52 -41.06
N ILE A 9 -32.43 -12.32 -39.74
CA ILE A 9 -31.86 -11.09 -39.16
C ILE A 9 -30.42 -11.47 -38.82
N LEU A 10 -29.51 -10.87 -39.57
CA LEU A 10 -28.07 -10.99 -39.39
C LEU A 10 -27.73 -10.42 -38.00
N CYS A 11 -27.50 -11.28 -37.01
CA CYS A 11 -26.81 -10.90 -35.79
C CYS A 11 -25.36 -10.56 -36.16
N LEU A 12 -25.08 -9.27 -36.34
CA LEU A 12 -23.74 -8.71 -36.16
C LEU A 12 -23.40 -8.82 -34.66
N LEU A 13 -23.06 -10.03 -34.22
CA LEU A 13 -22.21 -10.21 -33.06
C LEU A 13 -20.86 -9.61 -33.47
N ALA A 14 -20.61 -8.38 -33.03
CA ALA A 14 -19.28 -7.83 -33.03
C ALA A 14 -18.42 -8.78 -32.20
N MET A 15 -17.61 -9.60 -32.89
CA MET A 15 -16.46 -10.24 -32.29
C MET A 15 -15.50 -9.10 -31.92
N PHE A 16 -15.74 -8.47 -30.77
CA PHE A 16 -14.69 -7.76 -30.07
C PHE A 16 -13.67 -8.82 -29.71
N GLY A 17 -12.59 -8.89 -30.48
CA GLY A 17 -11.40 -9.61 -30.04
C GLY A 17 -11.09 -9.12 -28.63
N ALA A 18 -10.88 -10.05 -27.71
CA ALA A 18 -10.50 -9.78 -26.34
C ALA A 18 -9.20 -8.95 -26.37
N GLN A 19 -9.33 -7.64 -26.26
CA GLN A 19 -8.20 -6.73 -26.14
C GLN A 19 -7.85 -6.67 -24.66
N ALA A 20 -6.55 -6.71 -24.34
CA ALA A 20 -6.09 -6.50 -22.98
C ALA A 20 -6.64 -5.18 -22.42
N ALA A 21 -6.94 -5.14 -21.12
CA ALA A 21 -7.36 -3.90 -20.50
C ALA A 21 -6.25 -2.85 -20.66
N THR A 22 -6.66 -1.59 -20.77
CA THR A 22 -5.69 -0.49 -20.93
C THR A 22 -5.87 0.49 -19.79
N MET A 23 -4.75 0.98 -19.29
CA MET A 23 -4.73 1.94 -18.21
C MET A 23 -3.76 3.07 -18.52
N THR A 24 -4.26 4.29 -18.37
CA THR A 24 -3.48 5.53 -18.46
C THR A 24 -3.76 6.40 -17.25
N PHE A 25 -3.15 7.59 -17.18
CA PHE A 25 -3.37 8.55 -16.10
C PHE A 25 -3.81 9.89 -16.65
N ASP A 26 -4.81 10.49 -16.01
CA ASP A 26 -5.21 11.86 -16.27
C ASP A 26 -4.23 12.86 -15.59
N ALA A 27 -4.40 14.16 -15.82
CA ALA A 27 -3.49 15.21 -15.35
C ALA A 27 -3.36 15.26 -13.81
N ASP A 28 -4.42 14.89 -13.08
CA ASP A 28 -4.42 14.77 -11.61
C ASP A 28 -3.98 13.38 -11.12
N ARG A 29 -3.40 12.58 -12.01
CA ARG A 29 -2.84 11.24 -11.78
C ARG A 29 -3.90 10.17 -11.49
N MET A 30 -5.18 10.49 -11.66
CA MET A 30 -6.25 9.50 -11.55
C MET A 30 -6.12 8.47 -12.68
N ALA A 31 -6.38 7.20 -12.36
CA ALA A 31 -6.38 6.16 -13.38
C ALA A 31 -7.54 6.37 -14.37
N VAL A 32 -7.23 6.17 -15.64
CA VAL A 32 -8.21 6.08 -16.72
C VAL A 32 -8.14 4.65 -17.26
N VAL A 33 -9.08 3.83 -16.80
CA VAL A 33 -9.22 2.42 -17.17
C VAL A 33 -10.24 2.34 -18.28
N GLU A 34 -9.83 1.85 -19.46
CA GLU A 34 -10.72 1.69 -20.62
C GLU A 34 -11.47 2.99 -21.01
N GLY A 35 -10.80 4.14 -20.86
CA GLY A 35 -11.37 5.46 -21.16
C GLY A 35 -12.24 6.06 -20.05
N LYS A 36 -12.40 5.37 -18.91
CA LYS A 36 -13.17 5.87 -17.76
C LYS A 36 -12.25 6.20 -16.58
N ARG A 37 -12.42 7.40 -16.01
CA ARG A 37 -11.77 7.77 -14.74
C ARG A 37 -12.23 6.81 -13.64
N THR A 38 -11.28 6.16 -12.99
CA THR A 38 -11.54 5.08 -12.03
C THR A 38 -10.65 5.24 -10.82
N PHE A 39 -11.26 5.33 -9.64
CA PHE A 39 -10.55 5.14 -8.39
C PHE A 39 -10.41 3.64 -8.13
N ILE A 40 -9.19 3.17 -7.92
CA ILE A 40 -8.93 1.74 -7.78
C ILE A 40 -9.16 1.30 -6.33
N LEU A 41 -9.93 0.23 -6.19
CA LEU A 41 -10.23 -0.46 -4.94
C LEU A 41 -9.69 -1.88 -5.07
N GLY A 42 -8.56 -2.15 -4.41
CA GLY A 42 -7.82 -3.40 -4.58
C GLY A 42 -7.94 -4.40 -3.44
N LEU A 43 -8.01 -5.69 -3.77
CA LEU A 43 -7.89 -6.79 -2.81
C LEU A 43 -6.54 -7.49 -2.99
N TYR A 44 -5.66 -7.35 -2.01
CA TYR A 44 -4.30 -7.92 -2.01
C TYR A 44 -4.33 -9.36 -1.48
N GLU A 45 -5.07 -10.20 -2.18
CA GLU A 45 -5.22 -11.63 -1.92
C GLU A 45 -5.67 -12.31 -3.21
N THR A 46 -5.19 -13.53 -3.45
CA THR A 46 -5.76 -14.41 -4.45
C THR A 46 -6.86 -15.25 -3.81
N PRO A 47 -8.15 -15.00 -4.11
CA PRO A 47 -9.23 -15.71 -3.45
C PRO A 47 -9.21 -17.21 -3.78
N LYS A 48 -9.40 -18.06 -2.75
CA LYS A 48 -9.39 -19.52 -2.92
C LYS A 48 -10.75 -20.09 -3.30
N GLU A 49 -11.82 -19.44 -2.85
CA GLU A 49 -13.19 -19.91 -2.98
C GLU A 49 -13.98 -19.00 -3.91
N GLU A 50 -14.84 -19.59 -4.75
CA GLU A 50 -15.68 -18.87 -5.73
C GLU A 50 -16.52 -17.76 -5.07
N ALA A 51 -17.06 -18.04 -3.88
CA ALA A 51 -17.88 -17.08 -3.14
C ALA A 51 -17.12 -15.80 -2.79
N VAL A 52 -15.79 -15.86 -2.61
CA VAL A 52 -14.98 -14.70 -2.25
C VAL A 52 -14.76 -13.78 -3.46
N TYR A 53 -14.67 -14.34 -4.67
CA TYR A 53 -14.64 -13.54 -5.91
C TYR A 53 -15.93 -12.72 -6.05
N GLN A 54 -17.08 -13.37 -5.87
CA GLN A 54 -18.38 -12.71 -5.93
C GLN A 54 -18.53 -11.64 -4.82
N GLN A 55 -18.16 -11.97 -3.58
CA GLN A 55 -18.19 -11.01 -2.47
C GLN A 55 -17.32 -9.79 -2.75
N ALA A 56 -16.13 -9.98 -3.33
CA ALA A 56 -15.24 -8.89 -3.66
C ALA A 56 -15.85 -7.97 -4.74
N ALA A 57 -16.40 -8.57 -5.81
CA ALA A 57 -17.09 -7.83 -6.87
C ALA A 57 -18.33 -7.08 -6.35
N ASP A 58 -19.17 -7.73 -5.52
CA ASP A 58 -20.38 -7.13 -4.95
C ASP A 58 -20.08 -5.94 -4.02
N ALA A 59 -19.00 -6.06 -3.23
CA ALA A 59 -18.50 -4.96 -2.41
C ALA A 59 -17.92 -3.82 -3.24
N GLY A 60 -17.53 -4.07 -4.49
CA GLY A 60 -17.01 -3.06 -5.41
C GLY A 60 -15.49 -2.96 -5.45
N PHE A 61 -14.76 -3.99 -5.00
CA PHE A 61 -13.38 -4.14 -5.46
C PHE A 61 -13.37 -4.19 -6.99
N ASN A 62 -12.37 -3.57 -7.60
CA ASN A 62 -12.22 -3.54 -9.05
C ASN A 62 -10.83 -4.02 -9.51
N LEU A 63 -9.95 -4.38 -8.56
CA LEU A 63 -8.62 -4.90 -8.81
C LEU A 63 -8.30 -6.00 -7.77
N VAL A 64 -7.79 -7.16 -8.17
CA VAL A 64 -7.47 -8.28 -7.27
C VAL A 64 -6.14 -8.92 -7.62
N TYR A 65 -5.37 -9.36 -6.62
CA TYR A 65 -4.09 -10.03 -6.86
C TYR A 65 -4.29 -11.41 -7.49
N ALA A 66 -3.81 -11.60 -8.72
CA ALA A 66 -3.98 -12.87 -9.42
C ALA A 66 -2.86 -13.89 -9.14
N GLY A 67 -1.66 -13.39 -8.81
CA GLY A 67 -0.44 -14.18 -8.95
C GLY A 67 -0.17 -14.59 -10.40
N GLU A 68 0.82 -15.43 -10.62
CA GLU A 68 1.11 -16.03 -11.94
C GLU A 68 0.18 -17.23 -12.19
N ASN A 69 -1.12 -16.97 -12.37
CA ASN A 69 -2.13 -18.02 -12.52
C ASN A 69 -3.23 -17.64 -13.53
N MET A 70 -3.25 -18.30 -14.68
CA MET A 70 -4.23 -18.07 -15.75
C MET A 70 -5.66 -18.37 -15.32
N GLU A 71 -5.88 -19.44 -14.54
CA GLU A 71 -7.23 -19.80 -14.07
C GLU A 71 -7.80 -18.74 -13.12
N VAL A 72 -6.95 -18.06 -12.36
CA VAL A 72 -7.36 -16.95 -11.50
C VAL A 72 -7.72 -15.73 -12.36
N LEU A 73 -6.95 -15.43 -13.40
CA LEU A 73 -7.28 -14.35 -14.33
C LEU A 73 -8.62 -14.59 -15.04
N ASP A 74 -8.88 -15.82 -15.49
CA ASP A 74 -10.15 -16.21 -16.10
C ASP A 74 -11.33 -16.00 -15.13
N LYS A 75 -11.16 -16.37 -13.85
CA LYS A 75 -12.17 -16.15 -12.81
C LYS A 75 -12.39 -14.67 -12.55
N LEU A 76 -11.33 -13.87 -12.42
CA LEU A 76 -11.45 -12.43 -12.22
C LEU A 76 -12.20 -11.78 -13.37
N GLN A 77 -11.86 -12.14 -14.62
CA GLN A 77 -12.59 -11.68 -15.80
C GLN A 77 -14.07 -12.06 -15.74
N ALA A 78 -14.40 -13.30 -15.37
CA ALA A 78 -15.78 -13.77 -15.27
C ALA A 78 -16.62 -12.99 -14.24
N HIS A 79 -15.97 -12.44 -13.21
CA HIS A 79 -16.57 -11.58 -12.19
C HIS A 79 -16.48 -10.08 -12.51
N GLY A 80 -15.95 -9.70 -13.68
CA GLY A 80 -15.76 -8.29 -14.06
C GLY A 80 -14.71 -7.56 -13.25
N LEU A 81 -13.76 -8.29 -12.67
CA LEU A 81 -12.65 -7.77 -11.88
C LEU A 81 -11.39 -7.68 -12.73
N HIS A 82 -10.62 -6.61 -12.52
CA HIS A 82 -9.25 -6.55 -13.03
C HIS A 82 -8.27 -7.25 -12.09
N ALA A 83 -7.08 -7.50 -12.60
CA ALA A 83 -6.01 -8.22 -11.95
C ALA A 83 -4.69 -7.45 -12.00
N TRP A 84 -3.82 -7.74 -11.03
CA TRP A 84 -2.39 -7.48 -11.16
C TRP A 84 -1.56 -8.72 -10.89
N ILE A 85 -0.35 -8.71 -11.47
CA ILE A 85 0.65 -9.77 -11.33
C ILE A 85 1.98 -9.15 -10.91
N ASN A 86 2.65 -9.80 -9.96
CA ASN A 86 3.98 -9.40 -9.52
C ASN A 86 5.05 -9.98 -10.46
N THR A 87 5.89 -9.11 -11.00
CA THR A 87 7.01 -9.46 -11.86
C THR A 87 8.11 -10.21 -11.11
N GLY A 88 8.10 -10.22 -9.78
CA GLY A 88 9.12 -10.81 -8.93
C GLY A 88 10.50 -10.25 -9.26
N GLY A 89 11.55 -11.01 -8.93
CA GLY A 89 12.93 -10.61 -9.28
C GLY A 89 13.24 -10.51 -10.78
N ARG A 90 12.27 -10.75 -11.68
CA ARG A 90 12.48 -10.72 -13.14
C ARG A 90 12.65 -9.32 -13.70
N ILE A 91 12.19 -8.29 -12.97
CA ILE A 91 12.40 -6.90 -13.38
C ILE A 91 13.79 -6.38 -12.97
N ASP A 92 14.52 -7.06 -12.09
CA ASP A 92 15.85 -6.65 -11.66
C ASP A 92 16.94 -7.26 -12.57
N PHE A 93 17.53 -6.42 -13.43
CA PHE A 93 18.59 -6.81 -14.37
C PHE A 93 20.00 -6.71 -13.79
N SER A 94 20.16 -6.34 -12.52
CA SER A 94 21.47 -6.02 -11.95
C SER A 94 22.45 -7.19 -11.90
N ALA A 95 21.96 -8.41 -11.71
CA ALA A 95 22.78 -9.62 -11.61
C ALA A 95 22.87 -10.43 -12.91
N ASP A 96 21.78 -10.49 -13.70
CA ASP A 96 21.66 -11.33 -14.90
C ASP A 96 20.68 -10.69 -15.91
N ALA A 97 21.13 -9.66 -16.63
CA ALA A 97 20.24 -8.93 -17.53
C ALA A 97 19.62 -9.80 -18.63
N ASP A 98 20.41 -10.66 -19.29
CA ASP A 98 19.94 -11.46 -20.42
C ASP A 98 18.92 -12.54 -19.97
N GLY A 99 19.23 -13.25 -18.87
CA GLY A 99 18.31 -14.25 -18.34
C GLY A 99 17.01 -13.62 -17.83
N GLN A 100 17.07 -12.43 -17.25
CA GLN A 100 15.89 -11.72 -16.75
C GLN A 100 15.05 -11.12 -17.89
N ARG A 101 15.66 -10.64 -18.98
CA ARG A 101 14.94 -10.24 -20.20
C ARG A 101 14.10 -11.37 -20.76
N GLU A 102 14.67 -12.58 -20.87
CA GLU A 102 13.93 -13.73 -21.40
C GLU A 102 12.80 -14.16 -20.47
N LYS A 103 13.03 -14.16 -19.14
CA LYS A 103 11.98 -14.46 -18.16
C LYS A 103 10.84 -13.43 -18.19
N LEU A 104 11.17 -12.14 -18.30
CA LEU A 104 10.16 -11.08 -18.35
C LEU A 104 9.37 -11.12 -19.67
N ARG A 105 10.03 -11.43 -20.79
CA ARG A 105 9.36 -11.69 -22.07
C ARG A 105 8.40 -12.87 -21.98
N ALA A 106 8.81 -13.96 -21.35
CA ALA A 106 7.95 -15.12 -21.15
C ALA A 106 6.73 -14.78 -20.30
N LEU A 107 6.91 -14.05 -19.19
CA LEU A 107 5.82 -13.59 -18.33
C LEU A 107 4.79 -12.74 -19.10
N VAL A 108 5.26 -11.77 -19.89
CA VAL A 108 4.38 -10.92 -20.72
C VAL A 108 3.71 -11.73 -21.83
N ALA A 109 4.43 -12.65 -22.48
CA ALA A 109 3.84 -13.49 -23.52
C ALA A 109 2.75 -14.42 -22.98
N GLU A 110 2.88 -14.86 -21.73
CA GLU A 110 1.91 -15.73 -21.07
C GLU A 110 0.68 -14.96 -20.60
N TYR A 111 0.85 -13.85 -19.89
CA TYR A 111 -0.26 -13.17 -19.19
C TYR A 111 -0.64 -11.81 -19.77
N GLY A 112 0.25 -11.15 -20.50
CA GLY A 112 0.12 -9.76 -20.95
C GLY A 112 -1.04 -9.50 -21.91
N ALA A 113 -1.58 -10.53 -22.56
CA ALA A 113 -2.74 -10.40 -23.45
C ALA A 113 -4.08 -10.65 -22.74
N HIS A 114 -4.07 -11.02 -21.46
CA HIS A 114 -5.28 -11.40 -20.74
C HIS A 114 -6.17 -10.18 -20.44
N PRO A 115 -7.49 -10.21 -20.74
CA PRO A 115 -8.37 -9.05 -20.55
C PRO A 115 -8.50 -8.54 -19.11
N ALA A 116 -8.39 -9.43 -18.12
CA ALA A 116 -8.40 -9.02 -16.72
C ALA A 116 -7.12 -8.32 -16.27
N LEU A 117 -5.96 -8.56 -16.91
CA LEU A 117 -4.71 -7.94 -16.46
C LEU A 117 -4.79 -6.42 -16.64
N LEU A 118 -4.44 -5.67 -15.61
CA LEU A 118 -4.47 -4.20 -15.64
C LEU A 118 -3.11 -3.59 -15.26
N VAL A 119 -2.37 -4.23 -14.36
CA VAL A 119 -1.15 -3.68 -13.76
C VAL A 119 -0.10 -4.77 -13.58
N TRP A 120 1.16 -4.41 -13.79
CA TRP A 120 2.31 -5.17 -13.32
C TRP A 120 2.81 -4.58 -12.00
N GLU A 121 3.19 -5.41 -11.06
CA GLU A 121 3.85 -4.98 -9.82
C GLU A 121 5.33 -5.39 -9.86
N VAL A 122 6.21 -4.53 -9.37
CA VAL A 122 7.62 -4.88 -9.13
C VAL A 122 7.75 -5.80 -7.90
N PRO A 123 8.91 -6.39 -7.57
CA PRO A 123 9.03 -7.16 -6.34
C PRO A 123 8.59 -6.36 -5.13
N ASP A 124 7.76 -6.98 -4.29
CA ASP A 124 7.20 -6.36 -3.10
C ASP A 124 8.33 -5.91 -2.14
N GLU A 125 8.20 -4.68 -1.66
CA GLU A 125 9.13 -4.03 -0.73
C GLU A 125 10.63 -4.13 -1.13
N ALA A 126 10.95 -4.12 -2.42
CA ALA A 126 12.30 -4.40 -2.93
C ALA A 126 13.42 -3.61 -2.24
N LEU A 127 13.21 -2.31 -2.03
CA LEU A 127 14.17 -1.44 -1.33
C LEU A 127 14.35 -1.85 0.14
N TRP A 128 13.25 -2.11 0.85
CA TRP A 128 13.31 -2.50 2.25
C TRP A 128 14.01 -3.84 2.44
N ASN A 129 13.76 -4.79 1.55
CA ASN A 129 14.38 -6.12 1.58
C ASN A 129 15.92 -6.11 1.47
N CYS A 130 16.51 -5.07 0.86
CA CYS A 130 17.96 -4.87 0.88
C CYS A 130 18.53 -4.71 2.30
N TRP A 131 17.74 -4.11 3.21
CA TRP A 131 18.08 -3.83 4.60
C TRP A 131 17.55 -4.89 5.56
N HIS A 132 16.33 -5.36 5.32
CA HIS A 132 15.61 -6.28 6.20
C HIS A 132 16.35 -7.61 6.33
N LEU A 133 16.68 -8.26 5.20
CA LEU A 133 17.35 -9.56 5.19
C LEU A 133 18.73 -9.51 5.88
N ALA A 134 19.48 -8.42 5.66
CA ALA A 134 20.74 -8.20 6.35
C ALA A 134 20.55 -8.00 7.86
N SER A 135 19.50 -7.27 8.26
CA SER A 135 19.19 -7.04 9.68
C SER A 135 18.73 -8.31 10.39
N GLU A 136 17.86 -9.11 9.77
CA GLU A 136 17.40 -10.40 10.30
C GLU A 136 18.58 -11.35 10.54
N TRP A 137 19.53 -11.38 9.61
CA TRP A 137 20.75 -12.15 9.78
C TRP A 137 21.65 -11.54 10.88
N ARG A 138 22.20 -10.33 10.65
CA ARG A 138 23.27 -9.73 11.46
C ARG A 138 22.85 -9.42 12.90
N ARG A 139 21.59 -9.07 13.12
CA ARG A 139 21.07 -8.69 14.45
C ARG A 139 20.12 -9.72 15.05
N GLY A 140 19.65 -10.67 14.25
CA GLY A 140 18.72 -11.73 14.69
C GLY A 140 19.40 -13.08 14.84
N ALA A 141 19.65 -13.76 13.72
CA ALA A 141 20.12 -15.14 13.69
C ALA A 141 21.61 -15.28 14.09
N GLU A 142 22.48 -14.41 13.58
CA GLU A 142 23.93 -14.49 13.79
C GLU A 142 24.32 -14.45 15.28
N PRO A 143 23.82 -13.51 16.12
CA PRO A 143 24.19 -13.49 17.53
C PRO A 143 23.72 -14.73 18.29
N ARG A 144 22.61 -15.37 17.90
CA ARG A 144 22.15 -16.62 18.52
C ARG A 144 23.09 -17.77 18.18
N GLN A 145 23.42 -17.94 16.90
CA GLN A 145 24.30 -19.01 16.45
C GLN A 145 25.72 -18.87 17.01
N GLN A 146 26.27 -17.64 17.04
CA GLN A 146 27.56 -17.37 17.67
C GLN A 146 27.54 -17.73 19.16
N ARG A 147 26.52 -17.30 19.92
CA ARG A 147 26.39 -17.64 21.35
C ARG A 147 26.31 -19.14 21.60
N GLU A 148 25.53 -19.87 20.81
CA GLU A 148 25.42 -21.34 20.92
C GLU A 148 26.78 -22.01 20.71
N LYS A 149 27.54 -21.60 19.68
CA LYS A 149 28.86 -22.16 19.37
C LYS A 149 29.92 -21.78 20.40
N ILE A 150 29.93 -20.52 20.85
CA ILE A 150 30.81 -20.06 21.93
C ILE A 150 30.55 -20.85 23.22
N ALA A 151 29.29 -21.10 23.56
CA ALA A 151 28.92 -21.87 24.75
C ALA A 151 29.38 -23.35 24.68
N ALA A 152 29.49 -23.90 23.47
CA ALA A 152 29.93 -25.27 23.23
C ALA A 152 31.47 -25.44 23.29
N LEU A 153 32.26 -24.37 23.35
CA LEU A 153 33.72 -24.45 23.41
C LEU A 153 34.21 -25.11 24.70
N GLU A 154 35.18 -26.02 24.55
CA GLU A 154 35.93 -26.59 25.67
C GLU A 154 36.89 -25.57 26.29
N ASP A 155 37.53 -24.74 25.45
CA ASP A 155 38.40 -23.65 25.88
C ASP A 155 37.57 -22.51 26.50
N LYS A 156 37.55 -22.45 27.83
CA LYS A 156 36.78 -21.46 28.59
C LYS A 156 37.37 -20.05 28.52
N ALA A 157 38.67 -19.90 28.27
CA ALA A 157 39.29 -18.59 28.12
C ALA A 157 38.91 -17.98 26.78
N LEU A 158 38.98 -18.77 25.70
CA LEU A 158 38.51 -18.37 24.38
C LEU A 158 37.01 -18.05 24.41
N ALA A 159 36.19 -18.90 25.05
CA ALA A 159 34.76 -18.66 25.15
C ALA A 159 34.42 -17.33 25.85
N ALA A 160 35.13 -16.98 26.93
CA ALA A 160 34.93 -15.73 27.63
C ALA A 160 35.32 -14.51 26.77
N HIS A 161 36.45 -14.59 26.06
CA HIS A 161 36.90 -13.53 25.16
C HIS A 161 35.92 -13.31 23.99
N LEU A 162 35.47 -14.38 23.34
CA LEU A 162 34.50 -14.27 22.23
C LEU A 162 33.14 -13.76 22.69
N MET A 163 32.74 -14.04 23.94
CA MET A 163 31.54 -13.41 24.50
C MET A 163 31.71 -11.90 24.70
N GLU A 164 32.88 -11.44 25.15
CA GLU A 164 33.18 -10.01 25.26
C GLU A 164 33.17 -9.34 23.88
N ASP A 165 33.80 -9.95 22.87
CA ASP A 165 33.74 -9.48 21.49
C ASP A 165 32.29 -9.43 21.00
N ARG A 166 31.49 -10.43 21.34
CA ARG A 166 30.07 -10.47 20.96
C ARG A 166 29.28 -9.31 21.57
N ASP A 167 29.53 -8.97 22.82
CA ASP A 167 28.96 -7.78 23.45
C ASP A 167 29.47 -6.49 22.81
N ASN A 168 30.73 -6.45 22.37
CA ASN A 168 31.31 -5.30 21.68
C ASN A 168 30.72 -5.07 20.29
N VAL A 169 30.38 -6.12 19.51
CA VAL A 169 29.67 -5.89 18.24
C VAL A 169 28.23 -5.40 18.47
N GLU A 170 27.53 -5.78 19.55
CA GLU A 170 26.25 -5.16 19.90
C GLU A 170 26.40 -3.66 20.24
N LYS A 171 27.47 -3.28 20.96
CA LYS A 171 27.78 -1.86 21.23
C LYS A 171 28.09 -1.11 19.94
N LEU A 172 28.84 -1.70 19.02
CA LEU A 172 29.16 -1.08 17.72
C LEU A 172 27.90 -0.82 16.90
N TYR A 173 26.97 -1.78 16.82
CA TYR A 173 25.66 -1.52 16.21
C TYR A 173 24.89 -0.41 16.92
N ALA A 174 24.87 -0.40 18.26
CA ALA A 174 24.19 0.64 19.03
C ALA A 174 24.79 2.05 18.82
N MET A 175 26.07 2.14 18.48
CA MET A 175 26.76 3.39 18.14
C MET A 175 26.62 3.77 16.65
N GLY A 176 25.99 2.93 15.82
CA GLY A 176 25.86 3.18 14.38
C GLY A 176 27.14 2.90 13.58
N CYS A 177 27.97 1.96 14.03
CA CYS A 177 29.21 1.53 13.38
C CYS A 177 29.06 0.11 12.77
N PRO A 178 28.19 -0.09 11.76
CA PRO A 178 27.87 -1.42 11.26
C PRO A 178 29.07 -2.12 10.60
N ALA A 179 29.96 -1.40 9.92
CA ALA A 179 31.12 -2.00 9.25
C ALA A 179 32.09 -2.62 10.27
N GLU A 180 32.40 -1.89 11.34
CA GLU A 180 33.23 -2.36 12.44
C GLU A 180 32.56 -3.50 13.21
N ALA A 181 31.24 -3.40 13.42
CA ALA A 181 30.44 -4.44 14.04
C ALA A 181 30.54 -5.76 13.24
N GLU A 182 30.32 -5.69 11.94
CA GLU A 182 30.35 -6.84 11.03
C GLU A 182 31.76 -7.43 10.88
N ALA A 183 32.80 -6.59 10.84
CA ALA A 183 34.19 -7.06 10.83
C ALA A 183 34.51 -7.86 12.10
N LEU A 184 34.11 -7.38 13.29
CA LEU A 184 34.29 -8.10 14.54
C LEU A 184 33.43 -9.37 14.59
N ALA A 185 32.18 -9.33 14.10
CA ALA A 185 31.34 -10.52 14.01
C ALA A 185 31.95 -11.59 13.10
N ASN A 186 32.55 -11.21 11.98
CA ASN A 186 33.25 -12.13 11.09
C ASN A 186 34.51 -12.72 11.77
N ALA A 187 35.27 -11.90 12.51
CA ALA A 187 36.42 -12.38 13.29
C ALA A 187 36.03 -13.41 14.37
N ILE A 188 34.84 -13.27 14.98
CA ILE A 188 34.29 -14.28 15.90
C ILE A 188 34.06 -15.62 15.18
N TRP A 189 33.51 -15.60 13.95
CA TRP A 189 33.34 -16.82 13.16
C TRP A 189 34.68 -17.48 12.83
N GLU A 190 35.67 -16.69 12.42
CA GLU A 190 37.04 -17.18 12.16
C GLU A 190 37.68 -17.80 13.41
N ALA A 191 37.52 -17.16 14.57
CA ALA A 191 38.03 -17.67 15.84
C ALA A 191 37.32 -18.95 16.31
N LEU A 192 36.06 -19.15 15.91
CA LEU A 192 35.31 -20.41 16.08
C LEU A 192 35.74 -21.48 15.06
N GLY A 193 36.64 -21.17 14.12
CA GLY A 193 37.07 -22.07 13.06
C GLY A 193 36.01 -22.30 11.98
N GLU A 194 35.05 -21.38 11.84
CA GLU A 194 33.94 -21.48 10.90
C GLU A 194 33.95 -20.35 9.87
N THR A 195 33.37 -20.64 8.71
CA THR A 195 33.09 -19.61 7.71
C THR A 195 31.80 -18.91 8.07
N GLN A 196 31.77 -17.58 7.91
CA GLN A 196 30.55 -16.82 8.11
C GLN A 196 29.43 -17.36 7.17
N PRO A 197 28.22 -17.71 7.70
CA PRO A 197 27.21 -18.42 6.91
C PRO A 197 26.52 -17.64 5.78
N ASN A 198 26.49 -16.31 5.84
CA ASN A 198 25.75 -15.44 4.91
C ASN A 198 26.57 -14.19 4.52
N PRO A 199 27.62 -14.33 3.68
CA PRO A 199 28.64 -13.28 3.52
C PRO A 199 28.13 -12.06 2.75
N THR A 200 26.99 -12.21 2.08
CA THR A 200 26.33 -11.17 1.28
C THR A 200 25.26 -10.39 2.05
N LEU A 201 24.98 -10.75 3.31
CA LEU A 201 23.96 -10.13 4.14
C LEU A 201 24.60 -9.18 5.16
N ASN A 202 25.00 -8.00 4.69
CA ASN A 202 25.60 -6.96 5.51
C ASN A 202 24.70 -5.71 5.55
N ILE A 203 24.62 -5.07 6.71
CA ILE A 203 23.97 -3.77 6.87
C ILE A 203 24.88 -2.68 6.29
N ALA A 204 26.20 -2.80 6.48
CA ALA A 204 27.16 -1.78 6.04
C ALA A 204 27.18 -1.56 4.51
N ASP A 205 26.87 -2.58 3.71
CA ASP A 205 26.81 -2.49 2.24
C ASP A 205 25.38 -2.44 1.68
N ALA A 206 24.35 -2.47 2.54
CA ALA A 206 22.94 -2.56 2.11
C ALA A 206 22.55 -1.39 1.19
N GLN A 207 23.09 -0.19 1.41
CA GLN A 207 22.89 0.96 0.53
C GLN A 207 23.45 0.70 -0.87
N ALA A 208 24.71 0.25 -0.99
CA ALA A 208 25.32 -0.03 -2.28
C ALA A 208 24.60 -1.16 -3.03
N ARG A 209 24.16 -2.20 -2.31
CA ARG A 209 23.31 -3.26 -2.88
C ARG A 209 21.98 -2.71 -3.40
N SER A 210 21.34 -1.80 -2.66
CA SER A 210 20.09 -1.17 -3.08
C SER A 210 20.25 -0.30 -4.33
N GLU A 211 21.38 0.39 -4.50
CA GLU A 211 21.66 1.21 -5.70
C GLU A 211 21.86 0.34 -6.95
N ILE A 212 22.54 -0.80 -6.79
CA ILE A 212 22.73 -1.79 -7.86
C ILE A 212 21.38 -2.37 -8.29
N MET A 213 20.55 -2.79 -7.34
CA MET A 213 19.20 -3.30 -7.61
C MET A 213 18.32 -2.22 -8.26
N ALA A 214 18.32 -0.98 -7.76
CA ALA A 214 17.54 0.11 -8.33
C ALA A 214 17.89 0.34 -9.81
N ALA A 215 19.19 0.34 -10.15
CA ALA A 215 19.63 0.48 -11.53
C ALA A 215 19.12 -0.67 -12.42
N GLY A 216 19.21 -1.91 -11.94
CA GLY A 216 18.69 -3.10 -12.63
C GLY A 216 17.17 -3.02 -12.84
N MET A 217 16.42 -2.60 -11.82
CA MET A 217 14.96 -2.44 -11.90
C MET A 217 14.54 -1.32 -12.86
N VAL A 218 15.30 -0.23 -12.95
CA VAL A 218 15.06 0.84 -13.93
C VAL A 218 15.24 0.34 -15.35
N GLU A 219 16.24 -0.51 -15.61
CA GLU A 219 16.41 -1.13 -16.93
C GLU A 219 15.30 -2.13 -17.26
N GLY A 220 14.92 -2.96 -16.30
CA GLY A 220 13.81 -3.90 -16.46
C GLY A 220 12.47 -3.21 -16.66
N HIS A 221 12.19 -2.10 -15.97
CA HIS A 221 11.00 -1.27 -16.17
C HIS A 221 10.93 -0.74 -17.59
N LYS A 222 12.01 -0.15 -18.11
CA LYS A 222 12.07 0.34 -19.49
C LYS A 222 11.75 -0.77 -20.48
N PHE A 223 12.39 -1.94 -20.30
CA PHE A 223 12.15 -3.09 -21.15
C PHE A 223 10.71 -3.62 -21.06
N LEU A 224 10.14 -3.71 -19.85
CA LEU A 224 8.75 -4.12 -19.66
C LEU A 224 7.78 -3.17 -20.39
N ARG A 225 8.01 -1.85 -20.31
CA ARG A 225 7.18 -0.85 -21.00
C ARG A 225 7.33 -0.88 -22.52
N GLU A 226 8.46 -1.32 -23.04
CA GLU A 226 8.63 -1.61 -24.48
C GLU A 226 7.88 -2.87 -24.92
N LEU A 227 7.86 -3.90 -24.09
CA LEU A 227 7.15 -5.16 -24.36
C LEU A 227 5.63 -5.03 -24.23
N ASP A 228 5.19 -4.31 -23.20
CA ASP A 228 3.79 -4.18 -22.82
C ASP A 228 3.46 -2.73 -22.43
N PRO A 229 3.18 -1.87 -23.43
CA PRO A 229 2.83 -0.48 -23.18
C PRO A 229 1.42 -0.31 -22.56
N ALA A 230 0.57 -1.34 -22.57
CA ALA A 230 -0.82 -1.26 -22.13
C ALA A 230 -0.97 -1.25 -20.59
N HIS A 231 -0.08 -1.96 -19.88
CA HIS A 231 -0.16 -2.15 -18.44
C HIS A 231 0.93 -1.38 -17.69
N PRO A 232 0.58 -0.36 -16.88
CA PRO A 232 1.55 0.38 -16.09
C PRO A 232 2.15 -0.48 -14.96
N VAL A 233 3.32 -0.06 -14.47
CA VAL A 233 4.09 -0.77 -13.45
C VAL A 233 3.96 -0.08 -12.10
N TRP A 234 3.64 -0.84 -11.05
CA TRP A 234 3.45 -0.36 -9.69
C TRP A 234 4.61 -0.78 -8.78
N MET A 235 5.12 0.18 -7.99
CA MET A 235 6.10 -0.04 -6.93
C MET A 235 5.43 0.07 -5.56
N ASN A 236 5.28 -1.05 -4.86
CA ASN A 236 4.89 -1.09 -3.46
C ASN A 236 6.12 -1.11 -2.56
N HIS A 237 6.28 -0.09 -1.70
CA HIS A 237 7.33 -0.01 -0.70
C HIS A 237 6.84 -0.45 0.68
N ALA A 238 7.77 -0.84 1.56
CA ALA A 238 7.49 -0.82 2.99
C ALA A 238 7.31 0.65 3.46
N PRO A 239 6.61 0.92 4.59
CA PRO A 239 6.41 2.27 5.10
C PRO A 239 7.67 2.73 5.87
N ARG A 240 8.82 2.75 5.18
CA ARG A 240 10.15 2.98 5.75
C ARG A 240 11.06 3.65 4.71
N ASN A 241 12.36 3.64 4.97
CA ASN A 241 13.42 4.19 4.12
C ASN A 241 13.33 5.72 3.93
N SER A 242 14.44 6.31 3.50
CA SER A 242 14.50 7.75 3.23
C SER A 242 13.87 8.09 1.87
N ILE A 243 13.41 9.34 1.73
CA ILE A 243 12.81 9.84 0.49
C ILE A 243 13.77 9.71 -0.71
N PRO A 244 15.08 10.07 -0.59
CA PRO A 244 16.02 9.84 -1.68
C PRO A 244 16.18 8.37 -2.09
N GLN A 245 16.18 7.44 -1.13
CA GLN A 245 16.27 6.00 -1.44
C GLN A 245 15.04 5.52 -2.22
N MET A 246 13.85 5.90 -1.76
CA MET A 246 12.61 5.58 -2.47
C MET A 246 12.60 6.22 -3.86
N ALA A 247 13.03 7.47 -3.99
CA ALA A 247 13.08 8.17 -5.27
C ALA A 247 13.94 7.46 -6.33
N MET A 248 15.06 6.86 -5.92
CA MET A 248 15.90 6.06 -6.83
C MET A 248 15.14 4.85 -7.38
N PHE A 249 14.47 4.08 -6.52
CA PHE A 249 13.66 2.93 -6.94
C PHE A 249 12.45 3.35 -7.77
N ASN A 250 11.84 4.50 -7.43
CA ASN A 250 10.66 5.00 -8.10
C ASN A 250 10.90 5.31 -9.59
N HIS A 251 12.14 5.42 -10.06
CA HIS A 251 12.43 5.49 -11.49
C HIS A 251 12.06 4.21 -12.25
N GLY A 252 11.95 3.06 -11.58
CA GLY A 252 11.60 1.76 -12.15
C GLY A 252 10.11 1.41 -12.09
N ALA A 253 9.21 2.40 -12.03
CA ALA A 253 7.76 2.18 -12.01
C ALA A 253 7.00 3.40 -12.56
N ASP A 254 5.72 3.24 -12.89
CA ASP A 254 4.81 4.31 -13.32
C ASP A 254 3.95 4.84 -12.17
N MET A 255 3.73 4.00 -11.14
CA MET A 255 2.96 4.30 -9.94
C MET A 255 3.74 3.86 -8.71
N VAL A 256 3.49 4.50 -7.58
CA VAL A 256 4.16 4.18 -6.32
C VAL A 256 3.15 3.99 -5.20
N GLY A 257 3.58 3.35 -4.13
CA GLY A 257 2.75 3.05 -2.99
C GLY A 257 3.57 2.59 -1.82
N CYS A 258 2.91 2.45 -0.68
CA CYS A 258 3.43 1.62 0.38
C CYS A 258 2.29 0.97 1.14
N ASP A 259 2.63 -0.06 1.88
CA ASP A 259 1.72 -0.73 2.78
C ASP A 259 1.88 -0.23 4.22
N ILE A 260 0.77 0.03 4.90
CA ILE A 260 0.82 0.64 6.23
C ILE A 260 -0.30 0.11 7.12
N TYR A 261 0.10 -0.45 8.27
CA TYR A 261 -0.78 -1.17 9.20
C TYR A 261 -0.70 -0.59 10.62
N PRO A 262 -1.31 0.59 10.87
CA PRO A 262 -1.10 1.33 12.11
C PRO A 262 -2.05 0.90 13.25
N VAL A 263 -2.93 -0.07 13.03
CA VAL A 263 -4.02 -0.40 13.96
C VAL A 263 -3.79 -1.76 14.64
N PRO A 264 -3.98 -1.85 15.97
CA PRO A 264 -3.99 -0.74 16.91
C PRO A 264 -2.58 -0.16 17.05
N LYS A 265 -2.49 1.10 17.50
CA LYS A 265 -1.22 1.62 18.00
C LYS A 265 -0.78 0.76 19.19
N SER A 266 0.40 0.18 19.07
CA SER A 266 0.95 -0.71 20.10
C SER A 266 2.45 -0.46 20.27
N ALA A 267 2.94 -0.72 21.49
CA ALA A 267 4.37 -0.72 21.77
C ALA A 267 5.06 -2.02 21.36
N THR A 268 4.30 -3.09 21.12
CA THR A 268 4.82 -4.44 20.84
C THR A 268 4.67 -4.86 19.38
N VAL A 269 3.75 -4.21 18.65
CA VAL A 269 3.54 -4.41 17.21
C VAL A 269 3.30 -3.07 16.56
N GLY A 270 3.77 -2.91 15.32
CA GLY A 270 3.57 -1.68 14.57
C GLY A 270 4.37 -1.71 13.29
N HIS A 271 3.84 -1.04 12.25
CA HIS A 271 4.49 -1.02 10.95
C HIS A 271 5.28 0.28 10.69
N SER A 272 4.83 1.41 11.25
CA SER A 272 5.38 2.76 11.05
C SER A 272 6.68 3.03 11.82
N ASP A 273 7.64 3.68 11.15
CA ASP A 273 8.89 4.22 11.71
C ASP A 273 8.97 5.76 11.76
N ILE A 274 7.94 6.46 11.28
CA ILE A 274 7.83 7.92 11.44
C ILE A 274 7.27 8.28 12.82
N MET A 275 7.44 9.54 13.22
CA MET A 275 6.95 10.04 14.52
C MET A 275 5.44 9.90 14.68
N ASN A 276 4.67 10.10 13.61
CA ASN A 276 3.24 9.79 13.64
C ASN A 276 3.03 8.27 13.52
N GLN A 277 2.76 7.63 14.64
CA GLN A 277 2.42 6.21 14.69
C GLN A 277 0.92 5.96 14.95
N MET A 278 0.08 6.99 14.81
CA MET A 278 -1.37 6.87 14.89
C MET A 278 -1.94 6.38 13.55
N VAL A 279 -3.25 6.17 13.50
CA VAL A 279 -3.94 5.80 12.25
C VAL A 279 -3.77 6.87 11.15
N SER A 280 -3.57 8.15 11.50
CA SER A 280 -3.23 9.24 10.55
C SER A 280 -1.82 9.15 9.95
N SER A 281 -1.07 8.09 10.28
CA SER A 281 0.18 7.77 9.59
C SER A 281 -0.07 7.35 8.14
N VAL A 282 -1.27 6.85 7.79
CA VAL A 282 -1.64 6.50 6.42
C VAL A 282 -1.49 7.70 5.48
N GLY A 283 -2.10 8.83 5.82
CA GLY A 283 -1.98 10.08 5.08
C GLY A 283 -0.55 10.63 5.12
N ALA A 284 0.17 10.45 6.23
CA ALA A 284 1.57 10.84 6.34
C ALA A 284 2.47 10.08 5.34
N TYR A 285 2.31 8.76 5.22
CA TYR A 285 3.04 7.96 4.25
C TYR A 285 2.57 8.24 2.82
N THR A 286 1.29 8.53 2.60
CA THR A 286 0.79 8.98 1.29
C THR A 286 1.54 10.23 0.80
N LEU A 287 1.77 11.21 1.69
CA LEU A 287 2.58 12.40 1.38
C LEU A 287 4.05 12.04 1.09
N ARG A 288 4.64 11.13 1.86
CA ARG A 288 6.01 10.65 1.61
C ARG A 288 6.15 9.98 0.25
N MET A 289 5.17 9.19 -0.17
CA MET A 289 5.16 8.59 -1.51
C MET A 289 5.07 9.66 -2.61
N GLN A 290 4.24 10.70 -2.44
CA GLN A 290 4.20 11.81 -3.38
C GLN A 290 5.53 12.59 -3.44
N GLU A 291 6.19 12.79 -2.31
CA GLU A 291 7.48 13.48 -2.25
C GLU A 291 8.59 12.63 -2.89
N ALA A 292 8.57 11.32 -2.70
CA ALA A 292 9.52 10.39 -3.30
C ALA A 292 9.28 10.13 -4.80
N ALA A 293 8.09 10.41 -5.32
CA ALA A 293 7.80 10.26 -6.75
C ALA A 293 6.89 11.39 -7.29
N PRO A 294 7.41 12.63 -7.38
CA PRO A 294 6.62 13.75 -7.86
C PRO A 294 6.01 13.47 -9.23
N GLY A 295 4.70 13.65 -9.34
CA GLY A 295 3.94 13.44 -10.58
C GLY A 295 3.43 12.03 -10.81
N LYS A 296 3.83 11.03 -10.01
CA LYS A 296 3.31 9.65 -10.13
C LYS A 296 2.07 9.43 -9.26
N PRO A 297 1.11 8.59 -9.69
CA PRO A 297 -0.02 8.19 -8.85
C PRO A 297 0.48 7.47 -7.58
N VAL A 298 -0.22 7.69 -6.47
CA VAL A 298 0.05 7.00 -5.20
C VAL A 298 -1.07 6.01 -4.91
N TRP A 299 -0.71 4.74 -4.71
CA TRP A 299 -1.59 3.62 -4.42
C TRP A 299 -1.25 3.07 -3.04
N MET A 300 -2.16 3.21 -2.07
CA MET A 300 -1.86 2.83 -0.69
C MET A 300 -2.42 1.44 -0.37
N VAL A 301 -1.61 0.60 0.27
CA VAL A 301 -2.07 -0.71 0.76
C VAL A 301 -2.40 -0.57 2.25
N LEU A 302 -3.64 -0.86 2.61
CA LEU A 302 -4.24 -0.64 3.91
C LEU A 302 -4.46 -1.95 4.65
N GLN A 303 -4.66 -1.84 5.95
CA GLN A 303 -4.79 -2.97 6.85
C GLN A 303 -6.15 -3.66 6.73
N GLY A 304 -6.16 -4.89 6.20
CA GLY A 304 -7.31 -5.79 6.11
C GLY A 304 -7.26 -6.97 7.09
N PHE A 305 -6.53 -6.83 8.22
CA PHE A 305 -6.30 -7.88 9.22
C PHE A 305 -6.06 -7.27 10.62
N GLY A 306 -6.05 -8.07 11.67
CA GLY A 306 -5.51 -7.71 12.97
C GLY A 306 -4.16 -8.37 13.18
N TRP A 307 -3.21 -7.71 13.86
CA TRP A 307 -1.87 -8.26 14.10
C TRP A 307 -1.88 -9.68 14.71
N ALA A 308 -2.90 -10.02 15.50
CA ALA A 308 -3.10 -11.36 16.04
C ALA A 308 -3.41 -12.43 14.98
N ASP A 309 -4.02 -12.07 13.85
CA ASP A 309 -4.40 -12.99 12.78
C ASP A 309 -3.18 -13.56 12.06
N ILE A 310 -2.07 -12.81 12.02
CA ILE A 310 -0.81 -13.21 11.39
C ILE A 310 0.27 -13.64 12.41
N GLN A 311 -0.09 -13.71 13.70
CA GLN A 311 0.81 -14.11 14.78
C GLN A 311 0.35 -15.42 15.43
N PRO A 312 0.87 -16.58 14.98
CA PRO A 312 0.49 -17.87 15.54
C PRO A 312 0.88 -17.95 17.02
N GLY A 313 0.06 -18.63 17.82
CA GLY A 313 0.33 -18.85 19.24
C GLY A 313 0.02 -17.67 20.17
N SER A 314 -0.60 -16.60 19.67
CA SER A 314 -1.01 -15.45 20.49
C SER A 314 -1.93 -15.85 21.66
N THR A 315 -1.62 -15.39 22.88
CA THR A 315 -2.49 -15.55 24.06
C THR A 315 -3.79 -14.76 23.91
N PRO A 316 -4.85 -15.06 24.69
CA PRO A 316 -6.09 -14.28 24.66
C PRO A 316 -5.87 -12.76 24.86
N GLU A 317 -4.94 -12.37 25.73
CA GLU A 317 -4.59 -10.98 26.01
C GLU A 317 -3.90 -10.34 24.81
N GLN A 318 -2.97 -11.05 24.15
CA GLN A 318 -2.32 -10.59 22.92
C GLN A 318 -3.34 -10.42 21.80
N LYS A 319 -4.25 -11.39 21.60
CA LYS A 319 -5.33 -11.29 20.62
C LYS A 319 -6.19 -10.04 20.82
N LYS A 320 -6.49 -9.70 22.08
CA LYS A 320 -7.23 -8.47 22.41
C LYS A 320 -6.39 -7.21 22.15
N ALA A 321 -5.10 -7.22 22.49
CA ALA A 321 -4.20 -6.08 22.30
C ALA A 321 -3.82 -5.84 20.84
N HIS A 322 -3.85 -6.89 20.01
CA HIS A 322 -3.46 -6.93 18.60
C HIS A 322 -4.68 -7.11 17.69
N ARG A 323 -5.78 -6.48 18.10
CA ARG A 323 -7.11 -6.57 17.49
C ARG A 323 -7.12 -6.15 16.02
N ARG A 324 -8.19 -6.53 15.33
CA ARG A 324 -8.56 -6.03 14.01
C ARG A 324 -8.98 -4.55 14.07
N PRO A 325 -8.83 -3.78 12.97
CA PRO A 325 -9.40 -2.44 12.85
C PRO A 325 -10.92 -2.45 13.04
N THR A 326 -11.44 -1.37 13.63
CA THR A 326 -12.88 -1.10 13.63
C THR A 326 -13.33 -0.51 12.29
N VAL A 327 -14.63 -0.55 11.98
CA VAL A 327 -15.20 0.11 10.78
C VAL A 327 -14.76 1.57 10.66
N ALA A 328 -14.78 2.32 11.77
CA ALA A 328 -14.38 3.72 11.80
C ALA A 328 -12.88 3.91 11.47
N GLU A 329 -12.01 3.03 11.96
CA GLU A 329 -10.58 3.08 11.65
C GLU A 329 -10.30 2.70 10.20
N SER A 330 -10.93 1.63 9.67
CA SER A 330 -10.80 1.24 8.26
C SER A 330 -11.30 2.35 7.32
N ARG A 331 -12.46 2.94 7.64
CA ARG A 331 -13.01 4.08 6.92
C ARG A 331 -12.06 5.27 6.97
N PHE A 332 -11.56 5.63 8.15
CA PHE A 332 -10.61 6.74 8.28
C PHE A 332 -9.32 6.51 7.47
N MET A 333 -8.70 5.33 7.55
CA MET A 333 -7.48 5.01 6.77
C MET A 333 -7.69 5.25 5.27
N ALA A 334 -8.83 4.79 4.73
CA ALA A 334 -9.13 4.98 3.31
C ALA A 334 -9.25 6.45 2.92
N TYR A 335 -10.01 7.25 3.68
CA TYR A 335 -10.20 8.66 3.35
C TYR A 335 -8.98 9.53 3.67
N ASP A 336 -8.19 9.19 4.69
CA ASP A 336 -6.92 9.84 5.00
C ASP A 336 -5.91 9.66 3.86
N ALA A 337 -5.85 8.47 3.25
CA ALA A 337 -5.10 8.25 2.01
C ALA A 337 -5.64 9.13 0.87
N VAL A 338 -6.96 9.12 0.64
CA VAL A 338 -7.61 9.86 -0.46
C VAL A 338 -7.35 11.37 -0.34
N VAL A 339 -7.62 11.98 0.81
CA VAL A 339 -7.43 13.43 0.98
C VAL A 339 -5.96 13.82 0.86
N ARG A 340 -5.03 12.92 1.21
CA ARG A 340 -3.59 13.12 1.03
C ARG A 340 -3.09 12.74 -0.35
N GLY A 341 -3.98 12.57 -1.32
CA GLY A 341 -3.64 12.49 -2.74
C GLY A 341 -3.47 11.08 -3.30
N ALA A 342 -3.84 10.03 -2.54
CA ALA A 342 -3.92 8.68 -3.08
C ALA A 342 -4.95 8.62 -4.23
N ARG A 343 -4.68 7.73 -5.17
CA ARG A 343 -5.51 7.45 -6.36
C ARG A 343 -6.00 6.01 -6.41
N ALA A 344 -5.59 5.21 -5.42
CA ALA A 344 -6.09 3.89 -5.14
C ALA A 344 -5.95 3.60 -3.64
N VAL A 345 -6.83 2.74 -3.13
CA VAL A 345 -6.59 2.02 -1.88
C VAL A 345 -6.74 0.53 -2.10
N LEU A 346 -5.86 -0.25 -1.49
CA LEU A 346 -5.89 -1.70 -1.52
C LEU A 346 -5.93 -2.23 -0.09
N TYR A 347 -6.36 -3.47 0.12
CA TYR A 347 -6.35 -4.10 1.45
C TYR A 347 -5.54 -5.40 1.44
N TRP A 348 -4.57 -5.49 2.35
CA TRP A 348 -3.73 -6.67 2.55
C TRP A 348 -4.03 -7.35 3.89
N GLY A 349 -3.68 -8.64 3.99
CA GLY A 349 -3.81 -9.43 5.22
C GLY A 349 -5.15 -10.15 5.34
N THR A 350 -6.08 -9.90 4.42
CA THR A 350 -7.42 -10.50 4.41
C THR A 350 -7.38 -12.02 4.26
N MET A 351 -6.30 -12.59 3.72
CA MET A 351 -6.10 -14.05 3.60
C MET A 351 -5.95 -14.74 4.96
N ALA A 352 -5.61 -14.00 6.02
CA ALA A 352 -5.51 -14.49 7.39
C ALA A 352 -6.84 -14.36 8.17
N VAL A 353 -7.90 -13.87 7.53
CA VAL A 353 -9.20 -13.60 8.15
C VAL A 353 -10.25 -14.59 7.62
N GLU A 354 -11.12 -15.06 8.53
CA GLU A 354 -12.25 -15.90 8.18
C GLU A 354 -13.29 -15.14 7.36
N LYS A 355 -13.69 -15.68 6.19
CA LYS A 355 -14.55 -15.00 5.20
C LYS A 355 -16.04 -14.96 5.59
N ASP A 356 -16.42 -15.62 6.67
CA ASP A 356 -17.74 -15.54 7.30
C ASP A 356 -17.73 -14.68 8.57
N SER A 357 -16.59 -14.07 8.92
CA SER A 357 -16.47 -13.25 10.13
C SER A 357 -17.17 -11.89 10.02
N PRO A 358 -17.61 -11.30 11.15
CA PRO A 358 -18.12 -9.93 11.17
C PRO A 358 -17.12 -8.90 10.63
N PHE A 359 -15.83 -9.09 10.89
CA PHE A 359 -14.81 -8.17 10.39
C PHE A 359 -14.72 -8.16 8.86
N TRP A 360 -14.83 -9.32 8.20
CA TRP A 360 -14.83 -9.38 6.74
C TRP A 360 -16.03 -8.63 6.16
N SER A 361 -17.24 -8.87 6.67
CA SER A 361 -18.45 -8.18 6.18
C SER A 361 -18.42 -6.68 6.47
N GLU A 362 -17.86 -6.26 7.61
CA GLU A 362 -17.62 -4.86 7.97
C GLU A 362 -16.62 -4.18 7.02
N LEU A 363 -15.51 -4.85 6.68
CA LEU A 363 -14.54 -4.36 5.70
C LEU A 363 -15.19 -4.21 4.31
N LEU A 364 -15.95 -5.20 3.86
CA LEU A 364 -16.70 -5.12 2.59
C LEU A 364 -17.70 -3.96 2.61
N GLY A 365 -18.30 -3.65 3.76
CA GLY A 365 -19.16 -2.47 3.93
C GLY A 365 -18.42 -1.15 3.69
N VAL A 366 -17.18 -1.02 4.17
CA VAL A 366 -16.33 0.16 3.90
C VAL A 366 -15.97 0.24 2.42
N VAL A 367 -15.61 -0.88 1.80
CA VAL A 367 -15.31 -0.94 0.36
C VAL A 367 -16.55 -0.56 -0.47
N ARG A 368 -17.74 -1.02 -0.06
CA ARG A 368 -19.01 -0.65 -0.70
C ARG A 368 -19.30 0.83 -0.63
N GLU A 369 -19.05 1.48 0.50
CA GLU A 369 -19.17 2.93 0.63
C GLU A 369 -18.25 3.66 -0.38
N LEU A 370 -16.99 3.23 -0.49
CA LEU A 370 -16.04 3.82 -1.45
C LEU A 370 -16.49 3.57 -2.90
N ALA A 371 -17.01 2.37 -3.20
CA ALA A 371 -17.52 2.03 -4.52
C ALA A 371 -18.76 2.86 -4.90
N ASP A 372 -19.68 3.08 -3.96
CA ASP A 372 -20.84 3.97 -4.14
C ASP A 372 -20.41 5.42 -4.40
N LEU A 373 -19.27 5.83 -3.83
CA LEU A 373 -18.65 7.14 -4.03
C LEU A 373 -17.64 7.18 -5.17
N GLN A 374 -17.54 6.15 -6.03
CA GLN A 374 -16.61 6.13 -7.17
C GLN A 374 -16.70 7.41 -8.02
N PRO A 375 -17.89 7.97 -8.36
CA PRO A 375 -17.96 9.21 -9.13
C PRO A 375 -17.28 10.39 -8.43
N LEU A 376 -17.38 10.46 -7.10
CA LEU A 376 -16.71 11.48 -6.29
C LEU A 376 -15.21 11.23 -6.17
N LEU A 377 -14.80 9.99 -5.88
CA LEU A 377 -13.39 9.64 -5.69
C LEU A 377 -12.59 9.82 -6.98
N SER A 378 -13.19 9.48 -8.12
CA SER A 378 -12.57 9.57 -9.45
C SER A 378 -12.70 10.94 -10.12
N ALA A 379 -13.56 11.84 -9.62
CA ALA A 379 -13.71 13.20 -10.14
C ALA A 379 -12.39 13.98 -10.12
N PRO A 380 -12.23 15.03 -10.94
CA PRO A 380 -11.09 15.95 -10.82
C PRO A 380 -11.04 16.63 -9.46
N ASP A 381 -9.84 16.92 -8.97
CA ASP A 381 -9.65 17.81 -7.82
C ASP A 381 -10.07 19.25 -8.22
N ALA A 382 -10.86 19.92 -7.37
CA ALA A 382 -11.36 21.27 -7.64
C ALA A 382 -10.41 22.39 -7.13
N GLY A 383 -9.25 22.01 -6.60
CA GLY A 383 -8.27 22.94 -6.02
C GLY A 383 -7.25 22.22 -5.14
N PRO A 384 -6.37 22.97 -4.47
CA PRO A 384 -5.43 22.41 -3.50
C PRO A 384 -6.17 21.84 -2.28
N LEU A 385 -5.46 21.02 -1.51
CA LEU A 385 -5.91 20.59 -0.18
C LEU A 385 -6.19 21.81 0.70
N LEU A 386 -7.35 21.82 1.34
CA LEU A 386 -7.73 22.84 2.29
C LEU A 386 -7.33 22.40 3.71
N VAL A 387 -6.80 23.33 4.49
CA VAL A 387 -6.50 23.15 5.91
C VAL A 387 -7.49 24.00 6.69
N ALA A 388 -8.20 23.40 7.63
CA ALA A 388 -9.18 24.11 8.45
C ALA A 388 -8.55 24.70 9.71
N ASP A 389 -9.10 25.84 10.15
CA ASP A 389 -8.79 26.42 11.45
C ASP A 389 -9.57 25.69 12.54
N MET A 390 -8.90 25.30 13.63
CA MET A 390 -9.55 24.62 14.76
C MET A 390 -10.08 25.63 15.77
N ALA A 391 -11.28 25.38 16.29
CA ALA A 391 -11.75 26.07 17.48
C ALA A 391 -10.78 25.79 18.66
N PRO A 392 -10.63 26.73 19.61
CA PRO A 392 -9.80 26.53 20.79
C PRO A 392 -10.11 25.22 21.51
N THR A 393 -9.08 24.41 21.76
CA THR A 393 -9.15 23.12 22.43
C THR A 393 -7.98 22.96 23.40
N TRP A 394 -8.03 21.96 24.27
CA TRP A 394 -6.94 21.63 25.20
C TRP A 394 -5.78 20.89 24.52
N GLY A 395 -6.03 20.27 23.36
CA GLY A 395 -5.02 19.54 22.59
C GLY A 395 -4.04 20.46 21.87
N SER A 396 -2.83 19.96 21.59
CA SER A 396 -1.82 20.70 20.81
C SER A 396 -2.16 20.81 19.32
N VAL A 397 -3.04 19.93 18.81
CA VAL A 397 -3.49 19.90 17.40
C VAL A 397 -2.32 19.92 16.42
N ASP A 398 -1.30 19.08 16.68
CA ASP A 398 -0.13 18.94 15.79
C ASP A 398 -0.55 18.41 14.39
N ARG A 399 -1.70 17.75 14.33
CA ARG A 399 -2.47 17.50 13.11
C ARG A 399 -3.91 17.96 13.32
N GLY A 400 -4.53 18.49 12.29
CA GLY A 400 -5.88 19.05 12.33
C GLY A 400 -6.81 18.44 11.30
N VAL A 401 -7.83 19.22 10.91
CA VAL A 401 -8.78 18.82 9.87
C VAL A 401 -8.30 19.33 8.52
N VAL A 402 -8.31 18.44 7.53
CA VAL A 402 -8.01 18.77 6.13
C VAL A 402 -9.16 18.35 5.24
N ALA A 403 -9.30 19.00 4.09
CA ALA A 403 -10.34 18.67 3.12
C ALA A 403 -9.83 18.68 1.68
N LEU A 404 -10.18 17.65 0.92
CA LEU A 404 -9.95 17.56 -0.52
C LEU A 404 -11.21 18.04 -1.26
N PRO A 405 -11.15 19.16 -1.99
CA PRO A 405 -12.25 19.60 -2.83
C PRO A 405 -12.28 18.78 -4.14
N LYS A 406 -13.46 18.28 -4.51
CA LYS A 406 -13.70 17.50 -5.74
C LYS A 406 -14.73 18.20 -6.63
N GLN A 407 -14.46 18.26 -7.94
CA GLN A 407 -15.35 18.87 -8.91
C GLN A 407 -16.39 17.86 -9.37
N MET A 408 -17.65 18.07 -8.97
CA MET A 408 -18.79 17.25 -9.40
C MET A 408 -19.79 18.10 -10.20
N ASP A 409 -20.69 17.42 -10.92
CA ASP A 409 -21.90 18.05 -11.43
C ASP A 409 -22.71 18.61 -10.25
N GLY A 410 -23.13 19.88 -10.35
CA GLY A 410 -23.82 20.59 -9.26
C GLY A 410 -22.90 21.33 -8.29
N GLY A 411 -21.58 21.20 -8.40
CA GLY A 411 -20.61 22.02 -7.68
C GLY A 411 -19.56 21.23 -6.92
N ASN A 412 -18.76 21.95 -6.13
CA ASN A 412 -17.67 21.36 -5.37
C ASN A 412 -18.20 20.56 -4.19
N TRP A 413 -17.74 19.32 -4.06
CA TRP A 413 -17.88 18.48 -2.87
C TRP A 413 -16.58 18.55 -2.05
N PHE A 414 -16.65 18.29 -0.75
CA PHE A 414 -15.48 18.24 0.12
C PHE A 414 -15.41 16.90 0.85
N ILE A 415 -14.29 16.19 0.68
CA ILE A 415 -13.94 15.03 1.51
C ILE A 415 -13.10 15.57 2.66
N VAL A 416 -13.63 15.52 3.88
CA VAL A 416 -13.01 16.11 5.07
C VAL A 416 -12.58 15.00 6.02
N VAL A 417 -11.36 15.08 6.54
CA VAL A 417 -10.87 14.16 7.59
C VAL A 417 -10.29 14.91 8.77
N ASN A 418 -10.50 14.38 9.97
CA ASN A 418 -9.86 14.85 11.19
C ASN A 418 -8.64 13.98 11.51
N GLU A 419 -7.43 14.43 11.22
CA GLU A 419 -6.22 13.67 11.54
C GLU A 419 -5.84 13.72 13.02
N TRP A 420 -6.59 14.49 13.81
CA TRP A 420 -6.44 14.56 15.25
C TRP A 420 -7.19 13.42 15.96
N GLN A 421 -6.59 12.98 17.06
CA GLN A 421 -7.09 11.88 17.89
C GLN A 421 -8.27 12.23 18.80
N ASP A 422 -8.68 13.50 18.84
CA ASP A 422 -9.85 13.97 19.60
C ASP A 422 -10.88 14.64 18.69
N PRO A 423 -12.17 14.67 19.08
CA PRO A 423 -13.18 15.47 18.39
C PRO A 423 -12.85 16.96 18.44
N VAL A 424 -13.13 17.66 17.34
CA VAL A 424 -12.88 19.10 17.20
C VAL A 424 -14.03 19.79 16.49
N ALA A 425 -14.16 21.11 16.68
CA ALA A 425 -14.92 21.97 15.78
C ALA A 425 -13.94 22.69 14.87
N TYR A 426 -14.24 22.73 13.57
CA TYR A 426 -13.36 23.30 12.56
C TYR A 426 -14.05 24.39 11.75
N SER A 427 -13.25 25.27 11.16
CA SER A 427 -13.64 26.30 10.20
C SER A 427 -12.86 26.08 8.91
N LEU A 428 -13.54 25.58 7.87
CA LEU A 428 -12.96 25.24 6.58
C LEU A 428 -13.11 26.42 5.60
N PRO A 429 -12.00 27.00 5.10
CA PRO A 429 -12.06 28.11 4.14
C PRO A 429 -12.41 27.58 2.74
N VAL A 430 -13.68 27.70 2.36
CA VAL A 430 -14.21 27.17 1.08
C VAL A 430 -14.40 28.25 0.00
N GLY A 431 -14.22 29.53 0.32
CA GLY A 431 -14.26 30.64 -0.64
C GLY A 431 -15.56 31.45 -0.61
N LEU A 432 -15.45 32.76 -0.87
CA LEU A 432 -16.57 33.73 -0.80
C LEU A 432 -17.63 33.48 -1.87
N GLU A 433 -17.25 32.85 -2.99
CA GLU A 433 -18.13 32.45 -4.08
C GLU A 433 -19.14 31.38 -3.69
N LEU A 434 -18.91 30.67 -2.59
CA LEU A 434 -19.85 29.69 -2.05
C LEU A 434 -20.74 30.25 -0.94
N ASN A 435 -20.62 31.55 -0.58
CA ASN A 435 -21.45 32.17 0.47
C ASN A 435 -22.95 31.92 0.27
N GLY A 436 -23.61 31.53 1.35
CA GLY A 436 -25.04 31.21 1.35
C GLY A 436 -25.40 29.83 0.81
N LYS A 437 -24.44 29.09 0.22
CA LYS A 437 -24.68 27.68 -0.14
C LYS A 437 -24.70 26.81 1.11
N ARG A 438 -25.61 25.84 1.13
CA ARG A 438 -25.72 24.85 2.20
C ARG A 438 -25.00 23.58 1.80
N TYR A 439 -24.27 23.02 2.75
CA TYR A 439 -23.55 21.76 2.64
C TYR A 439 -24.06 20.78 3.70
N THR A 440 -24.13 19.51 3.34
CA THR A 440 -24.65 18.44 4.19
C THR A 440 -23.82 17.17 4.05
N ASP A 441 -23.70 16.43 5.14
CA ASP A 441 -23.33 15.02 5.15
C ASP A 441 -24.42 14.27 5.93
N PRO A 442 -25.36 13.61 5.22
CA PRO A 442 -26.43 12.86 5.87
C PRO A 442 -25.95 11.69 6.72
N ALA A 443 -24.84 11.05 6.36
CA ALA A 443 -24.31 9.90 7.09
C ALA A 443 -23.71 10.33 8.43
N ALA A 444 -23.03 11.48 8.44
CA ALA A 444 -22.54 12.10 9.67
C ALA A 444 -23.61 12.91 10.43
N GLY A 445 -24.77 13.15 9.82
CA GLY A 445 -25.87 13.93 10.41
C GLY A 445 -25.53 15.41 10.61
N VAL A 446 -24.68 15.98 9.75
CA VAL A 446 -24.22 17.36 9.86
C VAL A 446 -24.64 18.21 8.65
N SER A 447 -24.89 19.50 8.89
CA SER A 447 -25.09 20.47 7.81
C SER A 447 -24.65 21.87 8.26
N ALA A 448 -24.15 22.67 7.33
CA ALA A 448 -23.77 24.06 7.56
C ALA A 448 -23.99 24.90 6.30
N THR A 449 -24.22 26.19 6.49
CA THR A 449 -24.25 27.18 5.41
C THR A 449 -22.92 27.92 5.37
N VAL A 450 -22.39 28.16 4.18
CA VAL A 450 -21.16 28.94 4.03
C VAL A 450 -21.42 30.38 4.45
N GLU A 451 -20.66 30.84 5.45
CA GLU A 451 -20.69 32.23 5.93
C GLU A 451 -19.30 32.85 5.81
N LYS A 452 -19.22 34.00 5.14
CA LYS A 452 -17.95 34.71 4.89
C LYS A 452 -16.86 33.81 4.28
N GLY A 453 -17.27 32.86 3.44
CA GLY A 453 -16.41 31.91 2.74
C GLY A 453 -15.95 30.73 3.59
N VAL A 454 -16.59 30.47 4.73
CA VAL A 454 -16.19 29.43 5.69
C VAL A 454 -17.35 28.48 5.97
N LEU A 455 -17.07 27.17 6.03
CA LEU A 455 -17.94 26.16 6.61
C LEU A 455 -17.48 25.81 8.01
N THR A 456 -18.37 25.86 8.99
CA THR A 456 -18.05 25.53 10.39
C THR A 456 -18.86 24.33 10.86
N LEU A 457 -18.18 23.25 11.25
CA LEU A 457 -18.79 21.99 11.63
C LEU A 457 -17.99 21.28 12.75
N PRO A 458 -18.63 20.46 13.60
CA PRO A 458 -17.94 19.52 14.47
C PRO A 458 -17.54 18.27 13.68
N ILE A 459 -16.46 17.59 14.09
CA ILE A 459 -16.04 16.29 13.55
C ILE A 459 -15.44 15.40 14.66
N PRO A 460 -15.77 14.09 14.70
CA PRO A 460 -15.18 13.16 15.66
C PRO A 460 -13.66 13.00 15.51
N ALA A 461 -13.01 12.43 16.53
CA ALA A 461 -11.64 11.93 16.43
C ALA A 461 -11.49 10.96 15.25
N HIS A 462 -10.47 11.15 14.40
CA HIS A 462 -10.32 10.34 13.19
C HIS A 462 -11.62 10.22 12.38
N GLY A 463 -12.43 11.28 12.40
CA GLY A 463 -13.71 11.34 11.71
C GLY A 463 -13.53 11.66 10.22
N VAL A 464 -14.52 11.28 9.43
CA VAL A 464 -14.60 11.59 8.00
C VAL A 464 -15.99 12.14 7.70
N GLN A 465 -16.04 13.25 6.94
CA GLN A 465 -17.26 13.84 6.42
C GLN A 465 -17.20 13.99 4.89
N ILE A 466 -18.31 13.69 4.22
CA ILE A 466 -18.49 13.87 2.78
C ILE A 466 -19.51 14.98 2.58
N LEU A 467 -19.03 16.22 2.50
CA LEU A 467 -19.87 17.40 2.39
C LEU A 467 -20.29 17.62 0.93
N ARG A 468 -21.58 17.47 0.67
CA ARG A 468 -22.19 17.76 -0.64
C ARG A 468 -23.00 19.05 -0.61
N PRO A 469 -23.01 19.84 -1.71
CA PRO A 469 -23.90 20.98 -1.82
C PRO A 469 -25.36 20.53 -1.90
N GLU A 470 -26.27 21.32 -1.32
CA GLU A 470 -27.73 21.17 -1.46
C GLU A 470 -28.32 21.94 -2.64
#